data_AF-A0A9Y1FNM0-F1
#
_entry.id   AF-A0A9Y1FNM0-F1
#
_cell.length_a   1.000
_cell.length_b   1.000
_cell.length_c   1.000
_cell.angle_alpha   90.00
_cell.angle_beta   90.00
_cell.angle_gamma   90.00
#
_symmetry.space_group_name_H-M   'P 1'
#
loop_
_entity.id
_entity.type
_entity.pdbx_description
1 polymer ?
#
loop_
_entity_poly.entity_id
_entity_poly.type
_entity_poly.pdbx_seq_one_letter_code
_entity_poly.pdbx_strand_id
1 'polypeptide(L)'
;MIHLVAFQNLDSGIGYPIYNDDTINVSLELIFPMISALNNFVEECTKDERGLVNAALEDVKIFLYAPEGEENPLRYVFFTDIFDDNLYLSYKAVEIHKHLSPYIKYDYFSIPEEKAKKITEIITFTHEFPRKELSDFFLSEIENKIKSYEKNNEVFFGDLFIGDLDQGVVFSFFENEEIKEKPSKELFSELIQTFTFLENDLWANSSINEIERNKLSKYVENPDMFREGWFFSQLASDNKSDFWLVSYFVFRTDVEQEIKEFLYSLSEKVTSIISPFVTKRKF
;
A
#
# COMPACT_ATOMS: atom_id res chain seq x y z
N MET A 1 -0.03 11.09 -0.21
CA MET A 1 -1.46 11.30 0.09
C MET A 1 -2.04 12.29 -0.90
N ILE A 2 -3.20 12.01 -1.47
CA ILE A 2 -3.84 12.96 -2.40
C ILE A 2 -4.68 13.98 -1.63
N HIS A 3 -4.49 15.28 -1.92
CA HIS A 3 -5.17 16.42 -1.28
C HIS A 3 -6.35 16.95 -2.08
N LEU A 4 -6.17 17.13 -3.38
CA LEU A 4 -7.23 17.58 -4.28
C LEU A 4 -7.15 16.74 -5.55
N VAL A 5 -8.30 16.32 -6.07
CA VAL A 5 -8.40 15.86 -7.45
C VAL A 5 -9.47 16.65 -8.14
N ALA A 6 -9.16 17.12 -9.33
CA ALA A 6 -10.06 17.88 -10.15
C ALA A 6 -10.02 17.37 -11.60
N PHE A 7 -11.09 17.69 -12.32
CA PHE A 7 -11.16 17.55 -13.76
C PHE A 7 -11.12 18.93 -14.41
N GLN A 8 -10.20 19.17 -15.33
CA GLN A 8 -9.96 20.49 -15.91
C GLN A 8 -9.90 20.45 -17.43
N ASN A 9 -10.44 21.48 -18.08
CA ASN A 9 -10.17 21.80 -19.47
C ASN A 9 -9.09 22.90 -19.55
N LEU A 10 -7.91 22.53 -20.06
CA LEU A 10 -6.74 23.40 -20.11
C LEU A 10 -6.92 24.62 -21.02
N ASP A 11 -7.68 24.53 -22.11
CA ASP A 11 -7.90 25.65 -23.01
C ASP A 11 -8.72 26.76 -22.34
N SER A 12 -9.76 26.35 -21.61
CA SER A 12 -10.72 27.26 -20.98
C SER A 12 -10.28 27.77 -19.61
N GLY A 13 -9.38 27.05 -18.92
CA GLY A 13 -9.07 27.31 -17.52
C GLY A 13 -10.16 26.91 -16.53
N ILE A 14 -11.25 26.28 -16.99
CA ILE A 14 -12.33 25.82 -16.13
C ILE A 14 -11.98 24.44 -15.57
N GLY A 15 -12.00 24.32 -14.24
CA GLY A 15 -11.85 23.06 -13.54
C GLY A 15 -12.98 22.79 -12.56
N TYR A 16 -13.21 21.51 -12.30
CA TYR A 16 -14.24 21.00 -11.42
C TYR A 16 -13.57 20.13 -10.36
N PRO A 17 -13.57 20.53 -9.07
CA PRO A 17 -13.05 19.69 -8.01
C PRO A 17 -13.92 18.42 -7.89
N ILE A 18 -13.25 17.29 -7.72
CA ILE A 18 -13.86 15.98 -7.50
C ILE A 18 -13.68 15.55 -6.04
N TYR A 19 -12.52 15.87 -5.47
CA TYR A 19 -12.14 15.61 -4.09
C TYR A 19 -11.30 16.77 -3.59
N ASN A 20 -11.51 17.17 -2.33
CA ASN A 20 -10.67 18.08 -1.57
C ASN A 20 -10.65 17.60 -0.12
N ASP A 21 -9.46 17.44 0.47
CA ASP A 21 -9.28 17.13 1.89
C ASP A 21 -9.30 18.39 2.77
N ASP A 22 -9.55 19.56 2.16
CA ASP A 22 -9.52 20.90 2.74
C ASP A 22 -8.13 21.32 3.26
N THR A 23 -7.07 20.59 2.92
CA THR A 23 -5.68 20.97 3.23
C THR A 23 -5.24 22.15 2.37
N ILE A 24 -5.66 22.21 1.11
CA ILE A 24 -5.30 23.29 0.17
C ILE A 24 -6.26 24.47 0.35
N ASN A 25 -5.83 25.46 1.14
CA ASN A 25 -6.57 26.70 1.43
C ASN A 25 -6.37 27.79 0.37
N VAL A 26 -6.50 27.44 -0.92
CA VAL A 26 -6.42 28.40 -2.03
C VAL A 26 -7.71 28.31 -2.84
N SER A 27 -8.22 29.47 -3.29
CA SER A 27 -9.41 29.49 -4.12
C SER A 27 -9.20 28.69 -5.40
N LEU A 28 -10.06 27.70 -5.63
CA LEU A 28 -10.06 26.89 -6.86
C LEU A 28 -10.20 27.75 -8.12
N GLU A 29 -10.85 28.92 -8.01
CA GLU A 29 -11.00 29.90 -9.10
C GLU A 29 -9.67 30.50 -9.56
N LEU A 30 -8.62 30.44 -8.74
CA LEU A 30 -7.27 30.86 -9.10
C LEU A 30 -6.40 29.68 -9.54
N ILE A 31 -6.63 28.49 -8.99
CA ILE A 31 -5.83 27.29 -9.24
C ILE A 31 -5.94 26.84 -10.70
N PHE A 32 -7.16 26.71 -11.23
CA PHE A 32 -7.34 26.16 -12.58
C PHE A 32 -6.81 27.09 -13.68
N PRO A 33 -7.10 28.41 -13.69
CA PRO A 33 -6.52 29.32 -14.68
C PRO A 33 -4.99 29.37 -14.63
N MET A 34 -4.39 29.23 -13.45
CA MET A 34 -2.94 29.14 -13.30
C MET A 34 -2.39 27.89 -14.00
N ILE A 35 -2.97 26.70 -13.79
CA ILE A 35 -2.53 25.46 -14.46
C ILE A 35 -2.59 25.61 -15.98
N SER A 36 -3.65 26.21 -16.50
CA SER A 36 -3.80 26.49 -17.94
C SER A 36 -2.73 27.44 -18.47
N ALA A 37 -2.45 28.54 -17.76
CA ALA A 37 -1.40 29.47 -18.16
C ALA A 37 -0.01 28.82 -18.15
N LEU A 38 0.25 27.94 -17.18
CA LEU A 38 1.48 27.16 -17.11
C LEU A 38 1.59 26.17 -18.27
N ASN A 39 0.51 25.46 -18.60
CA ASN A 39 0.48 24.56 -19.74
C ASN A 39 0.84 25.29 -21.04
N ASN A 40 0.17 26.42 -21.32
CA ASN A 40 0.42 27.20 -22.52
C ASN A 40 1.85 27.74 -22.57
N PHE A 41 2.38 28.20 -21.43
CA PHE A 41 3.77 28.63 -21.35
C PHE A 41 4.74 27.50 -21.69
N VAL A 42 4.49 26.27 -21.21
CA VAL A 42 5.31 25.10 -21.53
C VAL A 42 5.24 24.77 -23.01
N GLU A 43 4.05 24.68 -23.58
CA GLU A 43 3.85 24.37 -25.01
C GLU A 43 4.56 25.38 -25.91
N GLU A 44 4.47 26.69 -25.62
CA GLU A 44 5.17 27.72 -26.38
C GLU A 44 6.70 27.60 -26.28
N CYS A 45 7.21 27.22 -25.10
CA CYS A 45 8.64 27.10 -24.89
C CYS A 45 9.23 25.82 -25.50
N THR A 46 8.51 24.70 -25.43
CA THR A 46 9.00 23.38 -25.88
C THR A 46 8.61 23.09 -27.32
N LYS A 47 7.57 23.77 -27.84
CA LYS A 47 6.88 23.44 -29.10
C LYS A 47 6.37 22.00 -29.14
N ASP A 48 6.08 21.43 -27.98
CA ASP A 48 5.56 20.07 -27.80
C ASP A 48 4.07 20.15 -27.43
N GLU A 49 3.23 19.42 -28.16
CA GLU A 49 1.78 19.29 -27.91
C GLU A 49 1.47 18.53 -26.62
N ARG A 50 2.49 17.92 -26.00
CA ARG A 50 2.35 17.24 -24.71
C ARG A 50 1.98 18.19 -23.57
N GLY A 51 2.41 19.43 -23.64
CA GLY A 51 2.18 20.42 -22.59
C GLY A 51 2.69 20.00 -21.21
N LEU A 52 1.97 20.42 -20.17
CA LEU A 52 2.32 20.19 -18.76
C LEU A 52 1.85 18.82 -18.29
N VAL A 53 2.79 17.93 -17.95
CA VAL A 53 2.50 16.58 -17.41
C VAL A 53 2.48 16.58 -15.88
N ASN A 54 3.39 17.31 -15.27
CA ASN A 54 3.38 17.56 -13.84
C ASN A 54 4.07 18.88 -13.54
N ALA A 55 3.68 19.49 -12.43
CA ALA A 55 4.36 20.63 -11.84
C ALA A 55 4.50 20.36 -10.34
N ALA A 56 5.66 20.65 -9.76
CA ALA A 56 5.81 20.67 -8.33
C ALA A 56 5.52 22.09 -7.83
N LEU A 57 4.65 22.22 -6.84
CA LEU A 57 4.37 23.45 -6.10
C LEU A 57 4.68 23.20 -4.62
N GLU A 58 5.92 23.47 -4.25
CA GLU A 58 6.41 23.21 -2.88
C GLU A 58 6.18 21.73 -2.50
N ASP A 59 5.46 21.44 -1.41
CA ASP A 59 5.21 20.07 -0.91
C ASP A 59 4.11 19.32 -1.66
N VAL A 60 3.44 20.01 -2.58
CA VAL A 60 2.33 19.47 -3.36
C VAL A 60 2.77 19.30 -4.81
N LYS A 61 2.51 18.13 -5.35
CA LYS A 61 2.66 17.85 -6.77
C LYS A 61 1.33 17.99 -7.46
N ILE A 62 1.32 18.81 -8.50
CA ILE A 62 0.31 18.80 -9.54
C ILE A 62 0.70 17.73 -10.55
N PHE A 63 -0.05 16.65 -10.59
CA PHE A 63 0.07 15.63 -11.62
C PHE A 63 -1.11 15.73 -12.58
N LEU A 64 -0.80 15.88 -13.87
CA LEU A 64 -1.79 15.97 -14.93
C LEU A 64 -1.80 14.65 -15.69
N TYR A 65 -2.97 14.03 -15.74
CA TYR A 65 -3.20 12.83 -16.53
C TYR A 65 -4.13 13.14 -17.69
N ALA A 66 -3.66 12.85 -18.90
CA ALA A 66 -4.38 13.00 -20.15
C ALA A 66 -5.10 11.69 -20.51
N PRO A 67 -6.42 11.57 -20.23
CA PRO A 67 -7.12 10.30 -20.41
C PRO A 67 -7.36 9.93 -21.88
N GLU A 68 -7.43 10.92 -22.77
CA GLU A 68 -7.76 10.76 -24.19
C GLU A 68 -6.55 11.06 -25.10
N GLY A 69 -5.34 11.05 -24.53
CA GLY A 69 -4.12 11.48 -25.20
C GLY A 69 -3.81 12.96 -24.99
N GLU A 70 -2.55 13.32 -25.27
CA GLU A 70 -2.01 14.63 -24.91
C GLU A 70 -2.58 15.78 -25.76
N GLU A 71 -3.00 15.50 -27.00
CA GLU A 71 -3.62 16.49 -27.91
C GLU A 71 -4.99 17.01 -27.42
N ASN A 72 -5.66 16.27 -26.53
CA ASN A 72 -6.95 16.68 -25.95
C ASN A 72 -6.70 17.68 -24.82
N PRO A 73 -7.47 18.77 -24.62
CA PRO A 73 -7.21 19.72 -23.53
C PRO A 73 -7.72 19.25 -22.15
N LEU A 74 -8.45 18.12 -22.08
CA LEU A 74 -9.03 17.61 -20.85
C LEU A 74 -7.98 16.87 -20.01
N ARG A 75 -7.91 17.20 -18.71
CA ARG A 75 -6.94 16.63 -17.76
C ARG A 75 -7.60 16.27 -16.44
N TYR A 76 -7.16 15.15 -15.86
CA TYR A 76 -7.25 14.97 -14.42
C TYR A 76 -6.08 15.67 -13.77
N VAL A 77 -6.38 16.47 -12.77
CA VAL A 77 -5.41 17.23 -12.02
C VAL A 77 -5.41 16.68 -10.60
N PHE A 78 -4.32 16.05 -10.22
CA PHE A 78 -4.08 15.60 -8.86
C PHE A 78 -3.18 16.61 -8.18
N PHE A 79 -3.62 17.15 -7.06
CA PHE A 79 -2.76 17.75 -6.06
C PHE A 79 -2.55 16.70 -4.99
N THR A 80 -1.33 16.27 -4.86
CA THR A 80 -0.97 15.13 -4.03
C THR A 80 0.34 15.42 -3.34
N ASP A 81 0.65 14.69 -2.28
CA ASP A 81 1.99 14.72 -1.72
C ASP A 81 2.98 14.47 -2.85
N ILE A 82 4.04 15.26 -2.88
CA ILE A 82 5.03 15.21 -3.94
C ILE A 82 5.62 13.81 -4.22
N PHE A 83 5.52 12.87 -3.25
CA PHE A 83 6.07 11.51 -3.28
C PHE A 83 5.20 10.43 -3.90
N ASP A 84 3.93 10.72 -4.18
CA ASP A 84 3.07 9.71 -4.77
C ASP A 84 3.56 9.34 -6.17
N ASP A 85 3.79 8.03 -6.37
CA ASP A 85 4.41 7.51 -7.58
C ASP A 85 3.57 7.87 -8.81
N ASN A 86 4.22 8.35 -9.88
CA ASN A 86 3.51 8.76 -11.10
C ASN A 86 2.75 7.61 -11.72
N LEU A 87 3.25 6.37 -11.61
CA LEU A 87 2.56 5.20 -12.14
C LEU A 87 1.34 4.87 -11.26
N TYR A 88 1.46 4.94 -9.93
CA TYR A 88 0.39 4.87 -8.96
C TYR A 88 -0.67 5.97 -9.18
N LEU A 89 -0.26 7.23 -9.39
CA LEU A 89 -1.15 8.35 -9.69
C LEU A 89 -1.79 8.17 -11.07
N SER A 90 -1.06 7.64 -12.04
CA SER A 90 -1.61 7.29 -13.36
C SER A 90 -2.64 6.17 -13.23
N TYR A 91 -2.38 5.13 -12.44
CA TYR A 91 -3.36 4.08 -12.13
C TYR A 91 -4.59 4.68 -11.47
N LYS A 92 -4.40 5.58 -10.50
CA LYS A 92 -5.53 6.29 -9.90
C LYS A 92 -6.27 7.14 -10.91
N ALA A 93 -5.59 7.89 -11.76
CA ALA A 93 -6.21 8.73 -12.78
C ALA A 93 -7.02 7.91 -13.79
N VAL A 94 -6.48 6.76 -14.22
CA VAL A 94 -7.19 5.77 -15.05
C VAL A 94 -8.46 5.30 -14.35
N GLU A 95 -8.36 4.94 -13.07
CA GLU A 95 -9.51 4.46 -12.30
C GLU A 95 -10.57 5.53 -12.07
N ILE A 96 -10.15 6.76 -11.74
CA ILE A 96 -11.04 7.90 -11.62
C ILE A 96 -11.72 8.17 -12.96
N HIS A 97 -10.97 8.17 -14.06
CA HIS A 97 -11.50 8.48 -15.38
C HIS A 97 -12.61 7.54 -15.82
N LYS A 98 -12.48 6.23 -15.57
CA LYS A 98 -13.53 5.24 -15.87
C LYS A 98 -14.87 5.58 -15.22
N HIS A 99 -14.85 6.19 -14.03
CA HIS A 99 -16.05 6.53 -13.29
C HIS A 99 -16.61 7.90 -13.63
N LEU A 100 -15.74 8.80 -14.09
CA LEU A 100 -16.10 10.18 -14.31
C LEU A 100 -16.47 10.49 -15.77
N SER A 101 -15.88 9.79 -16.74
CA SER A 101 -16.03 10.08 -18.17
C SER A 101 -17.47 10.16 -18.71
N PRO A 102 -18.47 9.37 -18.26
CA PRO A 102 -19.85 9.49 -18.76
C PRO A 102 -20.56 10.78 -18.33
N TYR A 103 -20.02 11.44 -17.29
CA TYR A 103 -20.59 12.65 -16.68
C TYR A 103 -19.82 13.91 -17.06
N ILE A 104 -18.68 13.75 -17.74
CA ILE A 104 -17.91 14.83 -18.31
C ILE A 104 -18.60 15.27 -19.60
N LYS A 105 -19.19 16.47 -19.58
CA LYS A 105 -19.55 17.21 -20.79
C LYS A 105 -18.76 18.50 -20.77
N TYR A 106 -18.25 18.94 -21.93
CA TYR A 106 -17.39 20.12 -22.07
C TYR A 106 -17.91 21.35 -21.30
N ASP A 107 -19.24 21.54 -21.23
CA ASP A 107 -19.87 22.70 -20.61
C ASP A 107 -20.64 22.39 -19.32
N TYR A 108 -20.65 21.14 -18.86
CA TYR A 108 -21.43 20.73 -17.68
C TYR A 108 -20.81 19.53 -16.98
N PHE A 109 -20.57 19.70 -15.68
CA PHE A 109 -20.04 18.66 -14.82
C PHE A 109 -20.96 18.45 -13.63
N SER A 110 -21.63 17.29 -13.60
CA SER A 110 -22.47 16.90 -12.47
C SER A 110 -22.33 15.41 -12.27
N ILE A 111 -21.64 15.05 -11.20
CA ILE A 111 -21.46 13.68 -10.78
C ILE A 111 -22.63 13.32 -9.85
N PRO A 112 -23.35 12.21 -10.09
CA PRO A 112 -24.26 11.67 -9.08
C PRO A 112 -23.51 11.43 -7.77
N GLU A 113 -24.10 11.75 -6.61
CA GLU A 113 -23.44 11.68 -5.28
C GLU A 113 -22.76 10.33 -5.02
N GLU A 114 -23.40 9.25 -5.47
CA GLU A 114 -22.89 7.88 -5.38
C GLU A 114 -21.52 7.71 -6.08
N LYS A 115 -21.31 8.36 -7.22
CA LYS A 115 -20.05 8.31 -7.97
C LYS A 115 -18.98 9.22 -7.36
N ALA A 116 -19.38 10.34 -6.76
CA ALA A 116 -18.45 11.25 -6.07
C ALA A 116 -17.80 10.59 -4.83
N LYS A 117 -18.58 9.84 -4.03
CA LYS A 117 -18.06 9.06 -2.89
C LYS A 117 -17.02 8.03 -3.33
N LYS A 118 -17.34 7.29 -4.39
CA LYS A 118 -16.43 6.26 -4.92
C LYS A 118 -15.10 6.85 -5.40
N ILE A 119 -15.13 8.01 -6.05
CA ILE A 119 -13.91 8.66 -6.51
C ILE A 119 -13.08 9.16 -5.32
N THR A 120 -13.73 9.72 -4.30
CA THR A 120 -13.07 10.14 -3.05
C THR A 120 -12.30 8.98 -2.39
N GLU A 121 -12.89 7.80 -2.33
CA GLU A 121 -12.23 6.61 -1.78
C GLU A 121 -11.00 6.19 -2.61
N ILE A 122 -11.12 6.21 -3.94
CA ILE A 122 -9.97 5.94 -4.83
C ILE A 122 -8.84 6.93 -4.55
N ILE A 123 -9.13 8.14 -4.10
CA ILE A 123 -8.15 9.20 -3.93
C ILE A 123 -7.41 9.11 -2.58
N THR A 124 -8.08 8.71 -1.50
CA THR A 124 -7.55 8.86 -0.13
C THR A 124 -6.45 7.88 0.30
N PHE A 125 -6.07 6.89 -0.51
CA PHE A 125 -5.19 5.78 -0.09
C PHE A 125 -4.00 5.58 -1.05
N THR A 126 -2.78 5.47 -0.51
CA THR A 126 -1.49 5.45 -1.25
C THR A 126 -0.70 4.17 -1.12
N HIS A 127 -0.10 3.72 -2.22
CA HIS A 127 0.65 2.47 -2.23
C HIS A 127 1.84 2.47 -3.24
N GLU A 128 3.11 2.55 -2.76
CA GLU A 128 4.22 1.65 -3.20
C GLU A 128 5.02 1.05 -2.01
N PHE A 129 5.04 -0.29 -1.86
CA PHE A 129 5.67 -1.01 -0.74
C PHE A 129 7.19 -1.21 -0.98
N PRO A 130 8.08 -0.93 0.00
CA PRO A 130 9.55 -0.93 -0.18
C PRO A 130 10.17 -2.34 -0.22
N ARG A 131 9.72 -3.17 -1.18
CA ARG A 131 10.13 -4.57 -1.37
C ARG A 131 11.63 -4.78 -1.49
N LYS A 132 12.35 -3.88 -2.17
CA LYS A 132 13.79 -4.01 -2.43
C LYS A 132 14.65 -3.90 -1.18
N GLU A 133 14.23 -3.12 -0.19
CA GLU A 133 14.98 -2.95 1.07
C GLU A 133 14.77 -4.15 2.00
N LEU A 134 13.64 -4.83 1.84
CA LEU A 134 13.38 -6.07 2.58
C LEU A 134 14.17 -7.25 2.00
N SER A 135 14.40 -7.31 0.69
CA SER A 135 14.97 -8.53 0.07
C SER A 135 16.34 -8.92 0.62
N ASP A 136 17.27 -7.97 0.80
CA ASP A 136 18.64 -8.30 1.23
C ASP A 136 18.73 -8.63 2.74
N PHE A 137 17.91 -7.97 3.55
CA PHE A 137 17.76 -8.23 4.98
C PHE A 137 17.05 -9.57 5.25
N PHE A 138 15.98 -9.84 4.50
CA PHE A 138 15.13 -11.00 4.68
C PHE A 138 15.85 -12.32 4.32
N LEU A 139 16.59 -12.31 3.21
CA LEU A 139 17.27 -13.50 2.67
C LEU A 139 18.48 -13.95 3.49
N SER A 140 18.94 -13.17 4.48
CA SER A 140 20.16 -13.54 5.24
C SER A 140 19.95 -13.68 6.74
N GLU A 141 19.12 -12.86 7.39
CA GLU A 141 18.98 -12.89 8.86
C GLU A 141 17.76 -13.71 9.33
N ILE A 142 16.62 -13.49 8.69
CA ILE A 142 15.35 -14.17 9.01
C ILE A 142 15.41 -15.63 8.56
N GLU A 143 15.87 -15.86 7.34
CA GLU A 143 16.05 -17.20 6.78
C GLU A 143 16.90 -18.10 7.69
N ASN A 144 18.03 -17.61 8.17
CA ASN A 144 18.93 -18.40 9.02
C ASN A 144 18.30 -18.71 10.38
N LYS A 145 17.57 -17.77 10.97
CA LYS A 145 16.90 -17.97 12.27
C LYS A 145 15.73 -18.95 12.15
N ILE A 146 14.90 -18.83 11.10
CA ILE A 146 13.80 -19.76 10.81
C ILE A 146 14.34 -21.17 10.57
N LYS A 147 15.35 -21.32 9.70
CA LYS A 147 15.98 -22.63 9.44
C LYS A 147 16.59 -23.26 10.70
N SER A 148 17.14 -22.45 11.61
CA SER A 148 17.64 -22.95 12.90
C SER A 148 16.52 -23.54 13.75
N TYR A 149 15.37 -22.87 13.85
CA TYR A 149 14.23 -23.39 14.61
C TYR A 149 13.66 -24.67 14.01
N GLU A 150 13.58 -24.74 12.68
CA GLU A 150 13.09 -25.93 11.99
C GLU A 150 14.04 -27.12 12.18
N LYS A 151 15.35 -26.89 12.06
CA LYS A 151 16.37 -27.93 12.29
C LYS A 151 16.34 -28.49 13.71
N ASN A 152 16.01 -27.65 14.69
CA ASN A 152 15.91 -28.06 16.09
C ASN A 152 14.54 -28.67 16.46
N ASN A 153 13.61 -28.78 15.51
CA ASN A 153 12.23 -29.19 15.75
C ASN A 153 11.55 -28.35 16.85
N GLU A 154 11.78 -27.03 16.80
CA GLU A 154 11.24 -26.05 17.75
C GLU A 154 10.08 -25.27 17.15
N VAL A 155 10.23 -24.83 15.90
CA VAL A 155 9.23 -24.05 15.17
C VAL A 155 9.24 -24.45 13.71
N PHE A 156 8.07 -24.55 13.11
CA PHE A 156 7.84 -24.76 11.69
C PHE A 156 7.08 -23.56 11.15
N PHE A 157 7.75 -22.67 10.42
CA PHE A 157 7.12 -21.47 9.88
C PHE A 157 6.33 -21.84 8.63
N GLY A 158 5.10 -21.35 8.52
CA GLY A 158 4.25 -21.56 7.35
C GLY A 158 4.44 -20.47 6.32
N ASP A 159 3.96 -19.27 6.65
CA ASP A 159 4.04 -18.09 5.79
C ASP A 159 4.42 -16.86 6.62
N LEU A 160 5.15 -15.93 5.99
CA LEU A 160 5.48 -14.62 6.51
C LEU A 160 5.19 -13.57 5.44
N PHE A 161 4.20 -12.72 5.69
CA PHE A 161 3.88 -11.56 4.88
C PHE A 161 4.48 -10.31 5.50
N ILE A 162 5.03 -9.47 4.63
CA ILE A 162 5.42 -8.11 4.96
C ILE A 162 4.93 -7.25 3.82
N GLY A 163 4.15 -6.21 4.11
CA GLY A 163 3.45 -5.58 3.01
C GLY A 163 2.52 -4.45 3.36
N ASP A 164 2.47 -3.49 2.45
CA ASP A 164 1.27 -2.71 2.21
C ASP A 164 0.21 -3.60 1.54
N LEU A 165 -1.09 -3.36 1.77
CA LEU A 165 -2.17 -4.16 1.17
C LEU A 165 -2.06 -4.27 -0.36
N ASP A 166 -1.64 -3.19 -1.01
CA ASP A 166 -1.57 -3.13 -2.47
C ASP A 166 -0.29 -3.74 -3.05
N GLN A 167 0.75 -3.91 -2.24
CA GLN A 167 2.10 -4.14 -2.75
C GLN A 167 3.00 -5.07 -1.92
N GLY A 168 2.43 -5.73 -0.93
CA GLY A 168 3.15 -6.66 -0.06
C GLY A 168 3.73 -7.90 -0.72
N VAL A 169 4.59 -8.57 0.04
CA VAL A 169 5.31 -9.78 -0.33
C VAL A 169 5.04 -10.89 0.67
N VAL A 170 4.86 -12.12 0.17
CA VAL A 170 4.73 -13.33 0.99
C VAL A 170 5.93 -14.24 0.80
N PHE A 171 6.49 -14.69 1.90
CA PHE A 171 7.49 -15.73 1.93
C PHE A 171 6.88 -17.01 2.52
N SER A 172 6.86 -18.10 1.73
CA SER A 172 6.35 -19.41 2.16
C SER A 172 7.49 -20.36 2.49
N PHE A 173 7.31 -21.13 3.56
CA PHE A 173 8.31 -22.05 4.13
C PHE A 173 7.79 -23.50 4.21
N PHE A 174 6.47 -23.71 4.30
CA PHE A 174 5.88 -25.01 4.70
C PHE A 174 5.97 -26.18 3.70
N GLU A 175 6.56 -26.00 2.49
CA GLU A 175 6.47 -27.02 1.42
C GLU A 175 7.77 -27.32 0.64
N ASN A 176 8.87 -26.61 0.88
CA ASN A 176 10.19 -26.94 0.31
C ASN A 176 11.30 -26.51 1.26
N GLU A 177 12.45 -27.21 1.21
CA GLU A 177 13.70 -26.78 1.86
C GLU A 177 14.18 -25.37 1.39
N GLU A 178 13.54 -24.81 0.37
CA GLU A 178 13.81 -23.51 -0.25
C GLU A 178 12.67 -22.52 0.01
N ILE A 179 13.03 -21.32 0.48
CA ILE A 179 12.12 -20.18 0.63
C ILE A 179 11.62 -19.77 -0.76
N LYS A 180 10.30 -19.66 -0.90
CA LYS A 180 9.68 -19.17 -2.13
C LYS A 180 8.91 -17.88 -1.86
N GLU A 181 9.34 -16.81 -2.52
CA GLU A 181 8.61 -15.56 -2.59
C GLU A 181 7.41 -15.72 -3.53
N LYS A 182 6.22 -15.34 -3.07
CA LYS A 182 4.98 -15.36 -3.85
C LYS A 182 4.33 -13.97 -3.86
N PRO A 183 3.85 -13.48 -5.03
CA PRO A 183 3.01 -12.30 -5.09
C PRO A 183 1.58 -12.66 -4.64
N SER A 184 1.36 -12.76 -3.33
CA SER A 184 0.10 -13.26 -2.75
C SER A 184 -0.68 -12.15 -2.05
N LYS A 185 -1.17 -11.19 -2.85
CA LYS A 185 -1.98 -10.03 -2.39
C LYS A 185 -3.31 -10.46 -1.74
N GLU A 186 -3.91 -11.54 -2.22
CA GLU A 186 -5.26 -11.96 -1.85
C GLU A 186 -5.31 -12.64 -0.46
N LEU A 187 -4.35 -13.50 -0.13
CA LEU A 187 -4.36 -14.29 1.12
C LEU A 187 -4.21 -13.41 2.38
N PHE A 188 -3.45 -12.31 2.28
CA PHE A 188 -3.16 -11.44 3.43
C PHE A 188 -4.07 -10.22 3.51
N SER A 189 -4.64 -9.76 2.40
CA SER A 189 -5.63 -8.68 2.43
C SER A 189 -6.88 -9.07 3.24
N GLU A 190 -7.36 -10.32 3.11
CA GLU A 190 -8.49 -10.84 3.90
C GLU A 190 -8.20 -10.92 5.41
N LEU A 191 -6.98 -11.34 5.77
CA LEU A 191 -6.55 -11.41 7.15
C LEU A 191 -6.38 -10.02 7.75
N ILE A 192 -5.67 -9.12 7.06
CA ILE A 192 -5.43 -7.75 7.52
C ILE A 192 -6.75 -7.00 7.71
N GLN A 193 -7.71 -7.11 6.78
CA GLN A 193 -9.04 -6.50 6.91
C GLN A 193 -9.82 -7.00 8.13
N THR A 194 -9.70 -8.30 8.45
CA THR A 194 -10.31 -8.90 9.64
C THR A 194 -9.70 -8.33 10.93
N PHE A 195 -8.45 -7.88 10.88
CA PHE A 195 -7.67 -7.42 12.02
C PHE A 195 -7.36 -5.90 12.00
N THR A 196 -7.87 -5.14 11.02
CA THR A 196 -7.54 -3.70 10.80
C THR A 196 -8.03 -2.79 11.94
N PHE A 197 -8.95 -3.27 12.79
CA PHE A 197 -9.42 -2.55 13.97
C PHE A 197 -8.53 -2.73 15.20
N LEU A 198 -7.42 -3.47 15.09
CA LEU A 198 -6.50 -3.65 16.19
C LEU A 198 -5.52 -2.49 16.25
N GLU A 199 -5.64 -1.68 17.30
CA GLU A 199 -4.72 -0.57 17.58
C GLU A 199 -3.33 -1.06 18.07
N ASN A 200 -3.11 -2.38 18.21
CA ASN A 200 -1.89 -2.98 18.73
C ASN A 200 -1.55 -4.34 18.05
N ASP A 201 -0.31 -4.77 18.23
CA ASP A 201 0.16 -6.12 17.86
C ASP A 201 -0.71 -7.22 18.47
N LEU A 202 -0.99 -8.26 17.69
CA LEU A 202 -1.76 -9.43 18.11
C LEU A 202 -0.92 -10.69 18.03
N TRP A 203 -0.83 -11.36 19.16
CA TRP A 203 -0.42 -12.75 19.24
C TRP A 203 -1.64 -13.64 19.49
N ALA A 204 -1.87 -14.62 18.62
CA ALA A 204 -2.90 -15.64 18.82
C ALA A 204 -2.29 -17.04 18.72
N ASN A 205 -2.72 -17.95 19.58
CA ASN A 205 -2.36 -19.36 19.47
C ASN A 205 -3.58 -20.26 19.69
N SER A 206 -3.51 -21.46 19.14
CA SER A 206 -4.56 -22.47 19.27
C SER A 206 -3.97 -23.87 19.31
N SER A 207 -4.81 -24.85 19.63
CA SER A 207 -4.42 -26.26 19.50
C SER A 207 -4.22 -26.60 18.03
N ILE A 208 -3.16 -27.34 17.71
CA ILE A 208 -2.96 -27.83 16.34
C ILE A 208 -4.16 -28.66 15.88
N ASN A 209 -4.65 -28.35 14.69
CA ASN A 209 -5.69 -29.12 14.04
C ASN A 209 -5.14 -30.49 13.56
N GLU A 210 -6.04 -31.40 13.19
CA GLU A 210 -5.67 -32.77 12.79
C GLU A 210 -4.77 -32.81 11.53
N ILE A 211 -4.96 -31.88 10.60
CA ILE A 211 -4.18 -31.80 9.36
C ILE A 211 -2.73 -31.45 9.67
N GLU A 212 -2.50 -30.40 10.46
CA GLU A 212 -1.16 -29.97 10.86
C GLU A 212 -0.47 -30.99 11.76
N ARG A 213 -1.23 -31.64 12.65
CA ARG A 213 -0.74 -32.75 13.46
C ARG A 213 -0.20 -33.90 12.62
N ASN A 214 -0.94 -34.30 11.58
CA ASN A 214 -0.53 -35.37 10.66
C ASN A 214 0.66 -34.98 9.78
N LYS A 215 0.84 -33.69 9.49
CA LYS A 215 2.06 -33.20 8.80
C LYS A 215 3.26 -33.26 9.74
N LEU A 216 3.11 -32.76 10.96
CA LEU A 216 4.18 -32.69 11.98
C LEU A 216 4.66 -34.06 12.43
N SER A 217 3.79 -35.07 12.49
CA SER A 217 4.17 -36.43 12.89
C SER A 217 5.24 -37.07 11.99
N LYS A 218 5.52 -36.50 10.82
CA LYS A 218 6.63 -36.91 9.95
C LYS A 218 8.00 -36.38 10.42
N TYR A 219 8.00 -35.30 11.19
CA TYR A 219 9.19 -34.55 11.60
C TYR A 219 9.47 -34.69 13.10
N VAL A 220 8.43 -34.89 13.92
CA VAL A 220 8.53 -34.93 15.39
C VAL A 220 7.79 -36.12 15.99
N GLU A 221 8.37 -36.70 17.04
CA GLU A 221 7.83 -37.88 17.73
C GLU A 221 6.57 -37.57 18.57
N ASN A 222 6.43 -36.33 19.07
CA ASN A 222 5.29 -35.91 19.89
C ASN A 222 4.69 -34.58 19.40
N PRO A 223 3.79 -34.62 18.39
CA PRO A 223 3.12 -33.43 17.88
C PRO A 223 2.24 -32.70 18.91
N ASP A 224 1.76 -33.38 19.96
CA ASP A 224 0.84 -32.76 20.94
C ASP A 224 1.52 -31.69 21.81
N MET A 225 2.86 -31.63 21.79
CA MET A 225 3.62 -30.56 22.42
C MET A 225 3.60 -29.24 21.62
N PHE A 226 3.02 -29.26 20.41
CA PHE A 226 2.99 -28.12 19.51
C PHE A 226 1.64 -27.40 19.51
N ARG A 227 1.69 -26.11 19.18
CA ARG A 227 0.54 -25.23 19.01
C ARG A 227 0.64 -24.47 17.71
N GLU A 228 -0.52 -24.15 17.16
CA GLU A 228 -0.64 -23.23 16.05
C GLU A 228 -0.45 -21.80 16.56
N GLY A 229 0.28 -20.98 15.82
CA GLY A 229 0.60 -19.60 16.18
C GLY A 229 0.38 -18.64 15.02
N TRP A 230 -0.18 -17.48 15.36
CA TRP A 230 -0.39 -16.36 14.47
C TRP A 230 0.14 -15.09 15.12
N PHE A 231 0.80 -14.28 14.31
CA PHE A 231 1.30 -12.97 14.71
C PHE A 231 0.87 -11.94 13.69
N PHE A 232 0.26 -10.85 14.16
CA PHE A 232 -0.12 -9.71 13.36
C PHE A 232 0.46 -8.47 14.00
N SER A 233 1.20 -7.69 13.23
CA SER A 233 1.73 -6.43 13.68
C SER A 233 1.55 -5.39 12.58
N GLN A 234 0.90 -4.29 12.92
CA GLN A 234 0.84 -3.14 12.05
C GLN A 234 2.21 -2.47 12.09
N LEU A 235 2.89 -2.47 10.95
CA LEU A 235 4.23 -1.96 10.85
C LEU A 235 4.18 -0.45 10.76
N ALA A 236 5.00 0.21 11.58
CA ALA A 236 4.92 1.66 11.74
C ALA A 236 3.49 2.12 12.08
N SER A 237 2.80 1.44 13.01
CA SER A 237 1.44 1.76 13.49
C SER A 237 1.30 3.22 13.96
N ASP A 238 2.35 3.70 14.61
CA ASP A 238 2.59 5.09 14.96
C ASP A 238 2.33 6.03 13.77
N ASN A 239 2.63 5.58 12.56
CA ASN A 239 2.54 6.30 11.30
C ASN A 239 1.22 6.18 10.54
N LYS A 240 0.18 5.55 11.12
CA LYS A 240 -1.06 5.22 10.39
C LYS A 240 -0.76 4.55 9.03
N SER A 241 0.27 3.72 9.05
CA SER A 241 0.70 2.90 7.92
C SER A 241 -0.38 1.88 7.58
N ASP A 242 -0.55 1.58 6.30
CA ASP A 242 -1.30 0.40 5.86
C ASP A 242 -0.39 -0.83 5.73
N PHE A 243 0.83 -0.77 6.28
CA PHE A 243 1.81 -1.85 6.17
C PHE A 243 1.69 -2.81 7.35
N TRP A 244 1.83 -4.11 7.08
CA TRP A 244 1.63 -5.19 8.04
C TRP A 244 2.69 -6.26 7.94
N LEU A 245 3.06 -6.82 9.09
CA LEU A 245 3.80 -8.06 9.21
C LEU A 245 2.86 -9.11 9.77
N VAL A 246 2.66 -10.18 9.02
CA VAL A 246 1.76 -11.27 9.39
C VAL A 246 2.48 -12.58 9.26
N SER A 247 2.49 -13.39 10.31
CA SER A 247 3.14 -14.70 10.30
C SER A 247 2.22 -15.80 10.79
N TYR A 248 2.29 -16.94 10.11
CA TYR A 248 1.70 -18.21 10.50
C TYR A 248 2.80 -19.25 10.76
N PHE A 249 2.70 -19.98 11.85
CA PHE A 249 3.70 -20.98 12.25
C PHE A 249 3.12 -22.02 13.21
N VAL A 250 3.81 -23.14 13.37
CA VAL A 250 3.54 -24.14 14.40
C VAL A 250 4.76 -24.25 15.31
N PHE A 251 4.56 -24.20 16.63
CA PHE A 251 5.65 -24.10 17.58
C PHE A 251 5.51 -25.02 18.78
N ARG A 252 6.63 -25.45 19.36
CA ARG A 252 6.68 -26.22 20.61
C ARG A 252 6.37 -25.29 21.78
N THR A 253 5.49 -25.72 22.67
CA THR A 253 4.94 -24.87 23.74
C THR A 253 5.98 -24.26 24.70
N ASP A 254 7.11 -24.92 24.90
CA ASP A 254 8.21 -24.47 25.76
C ASP A 254 9.06 -23.34 25.15
N VAL A 255 9.00 -23.11 23.84
CA VAL A 255 9.72 -22.02 23.15
C VAL A 255 8.83 -20.81 22.85
N GLU A 256 7.58 -20.80 23.33
CA GLU A 256 6.60 -19.73 23.02
C GLU A 256 7.15 -18.32 23.26
N GLN A 257 7.80 -18.11 24.40
CA GLN A 257 8.34 -16.81 24.77
C GLN A 257 9.46 -16.37 23.84
N GLU A 258 10.33 -17.28 23.41
CA GLU A 258 11.43 -16.99 22.49
C GLU A 258 10.89 -16.55 21.12
N ILE A 259 9.82 -17.20 20.64
CA ILE A 259 9.21 -16.87 19.34
C ILE A 259 8.49 -15.55 19.39
N LYS A 260 7.78 -15.25 20.49
CA LYS A 260 7.20 -13.94 20.73
C LYS A 260 8.28 -12.87 20.61
N GLU A 261 9.34 -13.00 21.40
CA GLU A 261 10.45 -12.04 21.39
C GLU A 261 11.08 -11.91 20.00
N PHE A 262 11.26 -13.01 19.28
CA PHE A 262 11.73 -12.99 17.91
C PHE A 262 10.79 -12.24 16.96
N LEU A 263 9.48 -12.51 16.99
CA LEU A 263 8.51 -11.90 16.08
C LEU A 263 8.23 -10.43 16.41
N TYR A 264 8.20 -10.04 17.68
CA TYR A 264 8.17 -8.64 18.08
C TYR A 264 9.46 -7.93 17.66
N SER A 265 10.63 -8.51 17.92
CA SER A 265 11.90 -7.95 17.46
C SER A 265 11.97 -7.87 15.93
N LEU A 266 11.41 -8.85 15.23
CA LEU A 266 11.30 -8.84 13.77
C LEU A 266 10.37 -7.72 13.30
N SER A 267 9.20 -7.57 13.91
CA SER A 267 8.30 -6.47 13.60
C SER A 267 8.96 -5.12 13.87
N GLU A 268 9.65 -4.95 15.00
CA GLU A 268 10.40 -3.74 15.32
C GLU A 268 11.52 -3.50 14.31
N LYS A 269 12.25 -4.53 13.89
CA LYS A 269 13.31 -4.43 12.88
C LYS A 269 12.75 -4.09 11.51
N VAL A 270 11.71 -4.78 11.06
CA VAL A 270 11.02 -4.50 9.78
C VAL A 270 10.39 -3.13 9.82
N THR A 271 9.74 -2.77 10.91
CA THR A 271 9.26 -1.41 11.19
C THR A 271 10.42 -0.43 11.12
N SER A 272 11.58 -0.72 11.70
CA SER A 272 12.75 0.17 11.59
C SER A 272 13.28 0.31 10.16
N ILE A 273 13.11 -0.72 9.32
CA ILE A 273 13.50 -0.74 7.91
C ILE A 273 12.48 0.00 7.05
N ILE A 274 11.17 -0.21 7.26
CA ILE A 274 10.12 0.37 6.42
C ILE A 274 9.55 1.69 6.96
N SER A 275 9.67 1.99 8.26
CA SER A 275 9.26 3.28 8.85
C SER A 275 9.95 4.47 8.18
N PRO A 276 11.22 4.38 7.75
CA PRO A 276 11.82 5.40 6.89
C PRO A 276 11.04 5.66 5.58
N PHE A 277 10.20 4.72 5.14
CA PHE A 277 9.40 4.75 3.91
C PHE A 277 7.89 4.89 4.17
N VAL A 278 7.46 4.96 5.43
CA VAL A 278 6.08 5.21 5.87
C VAL A 278 6.01 6.56 6.57
N THR A 279 5.18 7.49 6.14
CA THR A 279 5.03 8.79 6.82
C THR A 279 3.69 8.93 7.58
N LYS A 280 3.77 9.43 8.83
CA LYS A 280 2.63 9.73 9.75
C LYS A 280 1.60 10.67 9.11
N ARG A 281 0.33 10.26 9.02
CA ARG A 281 -0.82 11.21 9.04
C ARG A 281 -0.87 11.93 10.40
N LYS A 282 -0.38 13.17 10.50
CA LYS A 282 -0.82 14.10 11.57
C LYS A 282 -2.11 14.80 11.12
N PHE A 283 -3.11 14.76 11.99
CA PHE A 283 -4.45 15.33 11.79
C PHE A 283 -4.42 16.85 11.71
#